data_AF-A0A4Y7PT33-F1
#
_entry.id   AF-A0A4Y7PT33-F1
#
_cell.length_a   1.000
_cell.length_b   1.000
_cell.length_c   1.000
_cell.angle_alpha   90.00
_cell.angle_beta   90.00
_cell.angle_gamma   90.00
#
_symmetry.space_group_name_H-M   'P 1'
#
loop_
_entity.id
_entity.type
_entity.pdbx_description
1 polymer ?
#
loop_
_entity_poly.entity_id
_entity_poly.type
_entity_poly.pdbx_seq_one_letter_code
_entity_poly.pdbx_strand_id
1 'polypeptide(L)'
;MSGLDTTTFPDRPSCFGQPGATNMSCTVPSPTMIAFLNITNAKTFTQFYCLNPPADSCAYGYCPNPDIASPAVRVATYIQAVAFSILILYSPDDIVETLYAQLLATYSLIISAIIAIASVQLTRLHAVFALGAAGSPLSLYLILYAVRSSIGSANRLEVAFGTGKILNRILVLVMLPLWAAVLIFIALPSQSWRFQQVACDAILQNRPISRFYYGPFTLLMGRGVGQIILIVSPLFALAIAWFIAIYLQRGQIWKRSNKKFPYPRVWRCVVDQYPFIQFCTVILFPSVYWIVTLEADSRFSREYFTPTYGQLLAIFAAVPALVQTALLAPRFVKWLNDLTWVRLITMRRPVTRMPRHMSMSSVDSMHTLFESMPLRHEKYASEPVSLSSAAGGTYTSPPPVTVPISRESVLPASLTPAVTPGVPPADSHYSPKLYSVQGQHSDEELGHVYVPKQ
;
A
#
# COMPACT_ATOMS: atom_id res chain seq x y z
N MET A 1 -7.81 33.61 -24.42
CA MET A 1 -6.69 32.97 -23.70
C MET A 1 -6.28 31.67 -24.38
N SER A 2 -6.14 31.65 -25.71
CA SER A 2 -6.02 30.43 -26.53
C SER A 2 -4.56 30.02 -26.84
N GLY A 3 -3.61 30.39 -25.97
CA GLY A 3 -2.18 30.19 -26.26
C GLY A 3 -1.27 30.07 -25.04
N LEU A 4 -1.80 29.82 -23.83
CA LEU A 4 -0.92 29.35 -22.76
C LEU A 4 -0.63 27.88 -23.00
N ASP A 5 0.63 27.57 -23.22
CA ASP A 5 1.12 26.21 -23.04
C ASP A 5 0.89 25.82 -21.58
N THR A 6 -0.07 24.93 -21.35
CA THR A 6 -0.45 24.47 -20.02
C THR A 6 0.49 23.40 -19.48
N THR A 7 1.58 23.09 -20.19
CA THR A 7 2.50 22.03 -19.82
C THR A 7 3.76 22.54 -19.11
N THR A 8 4.04 23.85 -19.17
CA THR A 8 5.26 24.44 -18.62
C THR A 8 4.94 25.58 -17.66
N PHE A 9 5.57 25.57 -16.48
CA PHE A 9 5.54 26.72 -15.57
C PHE A 9 6.37 27.84 -16.19
N PRO A 10 5.96 29.11 -16.07
CA PRO A 10 6.76 30.21 -16.61
C PRO A 10 8.16 30.17 -16.04
N ASP A 11 9.17 30.13 -16.93
CA ASP A 11 10.56 30.20 -16.53
C ASP A 11 10.77 31.40 -15.61
N ARG A 12 11.45 31.16 -14.48
CA ARG A 12 11.92 32.28 -13.65
C ARG A 12 12.81 33.13 -14.55
N PRO A 13 12.64 34.46 -14.57
CA PRO A 13 13.60 35.34 -15.24
C PRO A 13 15.00 34.99 -14.79
N SER A 14 15.97 34.92 -15.71
CA SER A 14 17.36 34.51 -15.42
C SER A 14 18.04 35.36 -14.33
N CYS A 15 17.53 36.56 -14.09
CA CYS A 15 17.96 37.47 -13.03
C CYS A 15 17.37 37.16 -11.63
N PHE A 16 16.36 36.28 -11.52
CA PHE A 16 15.69 35.96 -10.26
C PHE A 16 16.49 34.87 -9.50
N GLY A 17 17.16 35.26 -8.41
CA GLY A 17 17.89 34.34 -7.52
C GLY A 17 19.37 34.14 -7.85
N GLN A 18 19.98 34.97 -8.71
CA GLN A 18 21.44 34.95 -8.87
C GLN A 18 22.13 35.53 -7.62
N PRO A 19 22.98 34.74 -6.93
CA PRO A 19 23.72 35.25 -5.77
C PRO A 19 24.68 36.36 -6.21
N GLY A 20 24.47 37.57 -5.69
CA GLY A 20 25.28 38.76 -6.01
C GLY A 20 24.63 39.79 -6.95
N ALA A 21 23.45 39.51 -7.50
CA ALA A 21 22.73 40.43 -8.37
C ALA A 21 21.69 41.28 -7.60
N THR A 22 22.11 42.05 -6.59
CA THR A 22 21.19 42.93 -5.82
C THR A 22 20.77 44.19 -6.57
N ASN A 23 21.49 44.56 -7.64
CA ASN A 23 21.25 45.78 -8.41
C ASN A 23 20.68 45.53 -9.82
N MET A 24 20.36 44.28 -10.17
CA MET A 24 19.70 43.98 -11.44
C MET A 24 18.18 44.08 -11.28
N SER A 25 17.61 45.17 -11.78
CA SER A 25 16.16 45.25 -11.94
C SER A 25 15.73 44.26 -13.03
N CYS A 26 15.08 43.16 -12.65
CA CYS A 26 14.37 42.27 -13.58
C CYS A 26 13.19 43.02 -14.20
N THR A 27 13.42 43.84 -15.22
CA THR A 27 12.45 44.86 -15.66
C THR A 27 11.32 44.35 -16.55
N VAL A 28 11.34 43.09 -17.01
CA VAL A 28 10.21 42.58 -17.80
C VAL A 28 9.90 41.13 -17.42
N PRO A 29 8.79 40.87 -16.68
CA PRO A 29 8.30 39.50 -16.53
C PRO A 29 7.96 38.92 -17.91
N SER A 30 8.32 37.66 -18.14
CA SER A 30 7.99 36.99 -19.40
C SER A 30 6.47 37.02 -19.64
N PRO A 31 5.99 37.02 -20.91
CA PRO A 31 4.57 36.95 -21.21
C PRO A 31 3.86 35.77 -20.52
N THR A 32 4.57 34.65 -20.34
CA THR A 32 4.08 33.48 -19.59
C THR A 32 3.93 33.76 -18.10
N MET A 33 4.87 34.50 -17.48
CA MET A 33 4.76 34.95 -16.09
C MET A 33 3.61 35.94 -15.92
N ILE A 34 3.46 36.92 -16.82
CA ILE A 34 2.33 37.86 -16.80
C ILE A 34 1.00 37.10 -16.92
N ALA A 35 0.93 36.13 -17.84
CA ALA A 35 -0.25 35.32 -18.01
C ALA A 35 -0.57 34.45 -16.78
N PHE A 36 0.44 33.88 -16.14
CA PHE A 36 0.29 33.14 -14.88
C PHE A 36 -0.20 34.05 -13.74
N LEU A 37 0.35 35.26 -13.63
CA LEU A 37 -0.09 36.27 -12.65
C LEU A 37 -1.51 36.78 -12.92
N ASN A 38 -1.99 36.68 -14.17
CA ASN A 38 -3.35 37.03 -14.57
C ASN A 38 -4.39 35.91 -14.30
N ILE A 39 -3.98 34.78 -13.72
CA ILE A 39 -4.92 33.71 -13.34
C ILE A 39 -5.66 34.13 -12.07
N THR A 40 -6.93 34.53 -12.22
CA THR A 40 -7.80 34.92 -11.10
C THR A 40 -8.45 33.73 -10.38
N ASN A 41 -8.49 32.55 -11.02
CA ASN A 41 -9.09 31.35 -10.44
C ASN A 41 -8.06 30.57 -9.60
N ALA A 42 -8.29 30.50 -8.29
CA ALA A 42 -7.40 29.81 -7.35
C ALA A 42 -7.15 28.33 -7.72
N LYS A 43 -8.15 27.61 -8.23
CA LYS A 43 -8.02 26.19 -8.61
C LYS A 43 -7.07 26.02 -9.80
N THR A 44 -7.26 26.84 -10.83
CA THR A 44 -6.39 26.84 -12.01
C THR A 44 -4.97 27.25 -11.62
N PHE A 45 -4.82 28.27 -10.78
CA PHE A 45 -3.53 28.70 -10.27
C PHE A 45 -2.78 27.57 -9.54
N THR A 46 -3.44 26.83 -8.65
CA THR A 46 -2.83 25.68 -7.96
C THR A 46 -2.42 24.57 -8.92
N GLN A 47 -3.21 24.30 -9.97
CA GLN A 47 -2.84 23.32 -10.98
C GLN A 47 -1.54 23.71 -11.70
N PHE A 48 -1.41 24.96 -12.13
CA PHE A 48 -0.18 25.46 -12.75
C PHE A 48 1.00 25.44 -11.77
N TYR A 49 0.79 25.87 -10.52
CA TYR A 49 1.80 25.82 -9.47
C TYR A 49 2.37 24.40 -9.29
N CYS A 50 1.53 23.38 -9.41
CA CYS A 50 1.94 21.99 -9.21
C CYS A 50 2.62 21.32 -10.41
N LEU A 51 2.64 21.95 -11.59
CA LEU A 51 3.43 21.46 -12.72
C LEU A 51 4.93 21.60 -12.48
N ASN A 52 5.35 22.68 -11.80
CA ASN A 52 6.74 22.91 -11.42
C ASN A 52 6.81 23.73 -10.12
N PRO A 53 6.51 23.11 -8.98
CA PRO A 53 6.49 23.83 -7.72
C PRO A 53 7.91 24.30 -7.36
N PRO A 54 8.06 25.54 -6.89
CA PRO A 54 9.35 26.08 -6.49
C PRO A 54 9.94 25.28 -5.32
N ALA A 55 11.25 25.03 -5.35
CA ALA A 55 11.94 24.31 -4.27
C ALA A 55 11.87 25.05 -2.91
N ASP A 56 11.86 26.39 -2.95
CA ASP A 56 12.03 27.25 -1.78
C ASP A 56 10.72 27.76 -1.17
N SER A 57 9.55 27.39 -1.72
CA SER A 57 8.27 27.89 -1.23
C SER A 57 7.25 26.78 -1.03
N CYS A 58 6.46 26.91 0.03
CA CYS A 58 5.32 26.06 0.36
C CYS A 58 4.05 26.88 0.63
N ALA A 59 3.89 28.02 -0.05
CA ALA A 59 2.79 28.94 0.23
C ALA A 59 1.39 28.30 0.10
N TYR A 60 1.26 27.28 -0.77
CA TYR A 60 -0.01 26.61 -1.06
C TYR A 60 -0.10 25.18 -0.53
N GLY A 61 0.87 24.76 0.28
CA GLY A 61 0.98 23.38 0.76
C GLY A 61 1.56 22.41 -0.27
N TYR A 62 1.41 21.11 0.00
CA TYR A 62 1.86 20.04 -0.88
C TYR A 62 1.00 19.99 -2.14
N CYS A 63 1.67 19.73 -3.27
CA CYS A 63 0.98 19.48 -4.53
C CYS A 63 0.37 18.08 -4.54
N PRO A 64 -0.91 17.94 -4.94
CA PRO A 64 -1.60 16.66 -4.90
C PRO A 64 -0.97 15.65 -5.85
N ASN A 65 -0.87 14.40 -5.42
CA ASN A 65 -0.46 13.28 -6.26
C ASN A 65 -1.61 12.26 -6.36
N PRO A 66 -2.44 12.36 -7.43
CA PRO A 66 -3.66 11.58 -7.54
C PRO A 66 -3.42 10.08 -7.70
N ASP A 67 -2.22 9.65 -8.08
CA ASP A 67 -1.90 8.24 -8.33
C ASP A 67 -1.42 7.51 -7.06
N ILE A 68 -1.01 8.25 -6.02
CA ILE A 68 -0.48 7.67 -4.76
C ILE A 68 -1.40 7.96 -3.57
N ALA A 69 -1.83 9.21 -3.39
CA ALA A 69 -2.55 9.63 -2.18
C ALA A 69 -3.99 10.06 -2.42
N SER A 70 -4.53 9.86 -3.63
CA SER A 70 -5.93 10.17 -3.88
C SER A 70 -6.88 9.36 -2.99
N PRO A 71 -8.08 9.90 -2.69
CA PRO A 71 -9.06 9.18 -1.90
C PRO A 71 -9.42 7.82 -2.50
N ALA A 72 -9.51 7.71 -3.83
CA ALA A 72 -9.84 6.46 -4.50
C ALA A 72 -8.74 5.40 -4.33
N VAL A 73 -7.47 5.76 -4.55
CA VAL A 73 -6.34 4.83 -4.38
C VAL A 73 -6.24 4.38 -2.92
N ARG A 74 -6.40 5.31 -1.97
CA ARG A 74 -6.38 5.01 -0.54
C ARG A 74 -7.50 4.07 -0.13
N VAL A 75 -8.75 4.39 -0.46
CA VAL A 75 -9.92 3.55 -0.13
C VAL A 75 -9.80 2.17 -0.79
N ALA A 76 -9.38 2.10 -2.05
CA ALA A 76 -9.15 0.83 -2.74
C ALA A 76 -8.08 -0.02 -2.02
N THR A 77 -6.97 0.60 -1.62
CA THR A 77 -5.90 -0.07 -0.86
C THR A 77 -6.41 -0.59 0.49
N TYR A 78 -7.25 0.18 1.18
CA TYR A 78 -7.84 -0.23 2.46
C TYR A 78 -8.74 -1.45 2.30
N ILE A 79 -9.63 -1.37 1.33
CA ILE A 79 -10.56 -2.44 0.99
C ILE A 79 -9.79 -3.70 0.62
N GLN A 80 -8.80 -3.59 -0.27
CA GLN A 80 -8.00 -4.71 -0.73
C GLN A 80 -7.23 -5.37 0.42
N ALA A 81 -6.55 -4.59 1.26
CA ALA A 81 -5.80 -5.11 2.41
C ALA A 81 -6.71 -5.84 3.43
N VAL A 82 -7.89 -5.28 3.73
CA VAL A 82 -8.87 -5.91 4.64
C VAL A 82 -9.48 -7.17 4.03
N ALA A 83 -9.90 -7.11 2.77
CA ALA A 83 -10.47 -8.25 2.04
C ALA A 83 -9.50 -9.42 1.96
N PHE A 84 -8.25 -9.16 1.54
CA PHE A 84 -7.20 -10.19 1.49
C PHE A 84 -6.84 -10.73 2.88
N SER A 85 -6.91 -9.91 3.93
CA SER A 85 -6.73 -10.40 5.30
C SER A 85 -7.80 -11.41 5.68
N ILE A 86 -9.06 -11.14 5.30
CA ILE A 86 -10.19 -12.05 5.52
C ILE A 86 -9.99 -13.33 4.72
N LEU A 87 -9.66 -13.23 3.42
CA LEU A 87 -9.43 -14.38 2.56
C LEU A 87 -8.31 -15.28 3.09
N ILE A 88 -7.16 -14.72 3.44
CA ILE A 88 -6.03 -15.48 4.01
C ILE A 88 -6.40 -16.17 5.34
N LEU A 89 -7.26 -15.55 6.14
CA LEU A 89 -7.67 -16.09 7.44
C LEU A 89 -8.88 -17.01 7.40
N TYR A 90 -9.67 -17.05 6.33
CA TYR A 90 -10.91 -17.83 6.30
C TYR A 90 -11.09 -18.70 5.06
N SER A 91 -10.31 -18.51 4.00
CA SER A 91 -10.30 -19.35 2.80
C SER A 91 -8.92 -19.99 2.62
N PRO A 92 -8.67 -21.18 3.20
CA PRO A 92 -7.37 -21.84 3.09
C PRO A 92 -6.99 -22.21 1.64
N ASP A 93 -8.00 -22.46 0.81
CA ASP A 93 -7.84 -22.89 -0.57
C ASP A 93 -7.32 -21.74 -1.46
N ASP A 94 -7.72 -20.51 -1.16
CA ASP A 94 -7.37 -19.31 -1.95
C ASP A 94 -6.13 -18.56 -1.41
N ILE A 95 -5.44 -19.09 -0.39
CA ILE A 95 -4.34 -18.38 0.28
C ILE A 95 -3.23 -18.03 -0.70
N VAL A 96 -2.86 -18.96 -1.59
CA VAL A 96 -1.71 -18.79 -2.48
C VAL A 96 -1.98 -17.71 -3.53
N GLU A 97 -3.17 -17.70 -4.12
CA GLU A 97 -3.58 -16.67 -5.07
C GLU A 97 -3.65 -15.30 -4.38
N THR A 98 -4.29 -15.25 -3.21
CA THR A 98 -4.41 -14.02 -2.41
C THR A 98 -3.03 -13.48 -2.01
N LEU A 99 -2.08 -14.36 -1.67
CA LEU A 99 -0.70 -13.99 -1.35
C LEU A 99 -0.04 -13.29 -2.53
N TYR A 100 -0.12 -13.86 -3.75
CA TYR A 100 0.50 -13.24 -4.92
C TYR A 100 -0.17 -11.91 -5.30
N ALA A 101 -1.50 -11.82 -5.17
CA ALA A 101 -2.21 -10.57 -5.41
C ALA A 101 -1.79 -9.47 -4.43
N GLN A 102 -1.64 -9.80 -3.14
CA GLN A 102 -1.14 -8.87 -2.12
C GLN A 102 0.33 -8.47 -2.37
N LEU A 103 1.18 -9.42 -2.75
CA LEU A 103 2.57 -9.14 -3.06
C LEU A 103 2.69 -8.23 -4.27
N LEU A 104 1.95 -8.52 -5.35
CA LEU A 104 1.92 -7.67 -6.53
C LEU A 104 1.53 -6.23 -6.18
N ALA A 105 0.43 -6.03 -5.45
CA ALA A 105 -0.01 -4.71 -5.02
C ALA A 105 1.05 -3.98 -4.17
N THR A 106 1.66 -4.68 -3.22
CA THR A 106 2.65 -4.10 -2.30
C THR A 106 3.96 -3.76 -3.01
N TYR A 107 4.46 -4.65 -3.87
CA TYR A 107 5.67 -4.44 -4.66
C TYR A 107 5.48 -3.32 -5.68
N SER A 108 4.32 -3.24 -6.35
CA SER A 108 4.01 -2.12 -7.24
C SER A 108 4.12 -0.79 -6.52
N LEU A 109 3.52 -0.65 -5.32
CA LEU A 109 3.60 0.58 -4.53
C LEU A 109 5.05 0.92 -4.12
N ILE A 110 5.80 -0.06 -3.60
CA ILE A 110 7.18 0.17 -3.14
C ILE A 110 8.09 0.54 -4.31
N ILE A 111 8.03 -0.19 -5.42
CA ILE A 111 8.88 0.05 -6.59
C ILE A 111 8.54 1.39 -7.23
N SER A 112 7.25 1.70 -7.42
CA SER A 112 6.82 3.01 -7.93
C SER A 112 7.29 4.15 -7.04
N ALA A 113 7.23 4.00 -5.71
CA ALA A 113 7.76 4.99 -4.78
C ALA A 113 9.28 5.16 -4.93
N ILE A 114 10.04 4.07 -5.04
CA ILE A 114 11.50 4.12 -5.25
C ILE A 114 11.83 4.86 -6.54
N ILE A 115 11.15 4.53 -7.65
CA ILE A 115 11.36 5.17 -8.94
C ILE A 115 11.02 6.66 -8.86
N ALA A 116 9.89 7.02 -8.25
CA ALA A 116 9.45 8.41 -8.11
C ALA A 116 10.36 9.24 -7.18
N ILE A 117 10.95 8.62 -6.16
CA ILE A 117 11.99 9.25 -5.33
C ILE A 117 13.27 9.44 -6.15
N ALA A 118 13.69 8.42 -6.91
CA ALA A 118 14.89 8.50 -7.74
C ALA A 118 14.78 9.54 -8.85
N SER A 119 13.57 9.79 -9.38
CA SER A 119 13.30 10.84 -10.37
C SER A 119 13.01 12.21 -9.77
N VAL A 120 13.04 12.36 -8.43
CA VAL A 120 12.73 13.62 -7.72
C VAL A 120 11.30 14.13 -8.02
N GLN A 121 10.39 13.22 -8.36
CA GLN A 121 8.98 13.52 -8.66
C GLN A 121 8.04 13.30 -7.47
N LEU A 122 8.58 12.79 -6.37
CA LEU A 122 7.81 12.50 -5.16
C LEU A 122 8.17 13.47 -4.05
N THR A 123 7.15 14.06 -3.42
CA THR A 123 7.33 14.79 -2.15
C THR A 123 7.53 13.78 -1.00
N ARG A 124 8.15 14.20 0.10
CA ARG A 124 8.32 13.35 1.29
C ARG A 124 7.00 12.86 1.88
N LEU A 125 5.95 13.68 1.87
CA LEU A 125 4.61 13.32 2.34
C LEU A 125 4.05 12.12 1.56
N HIS A 126 4.05 12.19 0.23
CA HIS A 126 3.59 11.11 -0.65
C HIS A 126 4.43 9.83 -0.50
N ALA A 127 5.74 9.96 -0.24
CA ALA A 127 6.59 8.81 0.05
C ALA A 127 6.18 8.10 1.36
N VAL A 128 5.87 8.87 2.42
CA VAL A 128 5.35 8.32 3.69
C VAL A 128 4.02 7.61 3.47
N PHE A 129 3.12 8.16 2.66
CA PHE A 129 1.86 7.49 2.31
C PHE A 129 2.08 6.17 1.58
N ALA A 130 2.89 6.16 0.52
CA ALA A 130 3.16 4.95 -0.23
C ALA A 130 3.77 3.86 0.67
N LEU A 131 4.72 4.24 1.53
CA LEU A 131 5.36 3.33 2.45
C LEU A 131 4.42 2.84 3.57
N GLY A 132 3.58 3.73 4.10
CA GLY A 132 2.56 3.40 5.08
C GLY A 132 1.47 2.48 4.51
N ALA A 133 1.06 2.72 3.26
CA ALA A 133 0.13 1.88 2.52
C ALA A 133 0.71 0.47 2.27
N ALA A 134 1.97 0.39 1.84
CA ALA A 134 2.68 -0.87 1.65
C ALA A 134 2.88 -1.65 2.96
N GLY A 135 3.12 -0.94 4.06
CA GLY A 135 3.26 -1.47 5.43
C GLY A 135 1.93 -1.86 6.10
N SER A 136 0.97 -2.37 5.33
CA SER A 136 -0.34 -2.77 5.86
C SER A 136 -0.23 -3.87 6.93
N PRO A 137 -1.23 -4.02 7.82
CA PRO A 137 -1.26 -5.12 8.79
C PRO A 137 -1.12 -6.50 8.15
N LEU A 138 -1.67 -6.68 6.95
CA LEU A 138 -1.54 -7.92 6.19
C LEU A 138 -0.09 -8.19 5.79
N SER A 139 0.59 -7.17 5.25
CA SER A 139 2.00 -7.25 4.87
C SER A 139 2.88 -7.66 6.06
N LEU A 140 2.66 -7.03 7.22
CA LEU A 140 3.37 -7.37 8.46
C LEU A 140 3.05 -8.79 8.95
N TYR A 141 1.78 -9.19 8.89
CA TYR A 141 1.34 -10.54 9.24
C TYR A 141 2.03 -11.59 8.37
N LEU A 142 2.11 -11.36 7.05
CA LEU A 142 2.81 -12.26 6.12
C LEU A 142 4.30 -12.34 6.42
N ILE A 143 4.98 -11.22 6.70
CA ILE A 143 6.40 -11.21 7.09
C ILE A 143 6.63 -12.04 8.35
N LEU A 144 5.82 -11.83 9.40
CA LEU A 144 5.95 -12.57 10.66
C LEU A 144 5.77 -14.08 10.46
N TYR A 145 4.81 -14.49 9.64
CA TYR A 145 4.59 -15.90 9.32
C TYR A 145 5.67 -16.48 8.42
N ALA A 146 6.21 -15.71 7.47
CA ALA A 146 7.35 -16.14 6.66
C ALA A 146 8.59 -16.39 7.54
N VAL A 147 8.91 -15.46 8.45
CA VAL A 147 10.00 -15.62 9.44
C VAL A 147 9.77 -16.87 10.30
N ARG A 148 8.57 -17.01 10.88
CA ARG A 148 8.22 -18.15 11.73
C ARG A 148 8.27 -19.48 10.98
N SER A 149 7.87 -19.49 9.71
CA SER A 149 7.93 -20.66 8.84
C SER A 149 9.37 -21.05 8.50
N SER A 150 10.28 -20.07 8.37
CA SER A 150 11.72 -20.33 8.18
C SER A 150 12.37 -20.99 9.40
N ILE A 151 11.79 -20.82 10.59
CA ILE A 151 12.24 -21.47 11.84
C ILE A 151 11.71 -22.92 11.95
N GLY A 152 10.94 -23.42 10.97
CA GLY A 152 10.47 -24.81 10.94
C GLY A 152 9.24 -25.09 11.82
N SER A 153 8.53 -24.04 12.23
CA SER A 153 7.27 -24.20 12.96
C SER A 153 6.12 -24.53 12.01
N ALA A 154 5.37 -25.62 12.28
CA ALA A 154 4.07 -25.85 11.64
C ALA A 154 3.14 -24.64 11.90
N ASN A 155 2.53 -24.14 10.83
CA ASN A 155 1.73 -22.92 10.85
C ASN A 155 0.50 -23.10 9.94
N ARG A 156 -0.55 -22.32 10.21
CA ARG A 156 -1.76 -22.30 9.37
C ARG A 156 -1.48 -21.97 7.89
N LEU A 157 -0.45 -21.17 7.65
CA LEU A 157 0.00 -20.77 6.31
C LEU A 157 0.95 -21.80 5.67
N GLU A 158 0.95 -23.05 6.12
CA GLU A 158 1.77 -24.12 5.55
C GLU A 158 1.45 -24.38 4.07
N VAL A 159 0.22 -24.13 3.62
CA VAL A 159 -0.11 -24.21 2.18
C VAL A 159 0.74 -23.23 1.35
N ALA A 160 0.95 -22.02 1.86
CA ALA A 160 1.70 -20.97 1.16
C ALA A 160 3.20 -20.96 1.46
N PHE A 161 3.58 -21.28 2.71
CA PHE A 161 4.96 -21.21 3.20
C PHE A 161 5.53 -22.58 3.59
N GLY A 162 4.88 -23.69 3.24
CA GLY A 162 5.29 -25.04 3.63
C GLY A 162 6.65 -25.49 3.09
N THR A 163 6.99 -26.74 3.36
CA THR A 163 8.22 -27.37 2.85
C THR A 163 8.24 -27.32 1.31
N GLY A 164 9.34 -26.85 0.73
CA GLY A 164 9.50 -26.68 -0.72
C GLY A 164 9.02 -25.33 -1.29
N LYS A 165 8.31 -24.50 -0.52
CA LYS A 165 7.83 -23.18 -0.98
C LYS A 165 8.81 -22.04 -0.64
N ILE A 166 10.10 -22.25 -0.97
CA ILE A 166 11.18 -21.31 -0.65
C ILE A 166 10.97 -19.96 -1.34
N LEU A 167 10.53 -19.96 -2.59
CA LEU A 167 10.28 -18.74 -3.38
C LEU A 167 9.31 -17.80 -2.66
N ASN A 168 8.19 -18.30 -2.14
CA ASN A 168 7.18 -17.49 -1.45
C ASN A 168 7.74 -16.86 -0.17
N ARG A 169 8.57 -17.59 0.57
CA ARG A 169 9.24 -17.07 1.78
C ARG A 169 10.20 -15.95 1.40
N ILE A 170 11.05 -16.15 0.38
CA ILE A 170 11.99 -15.13 -0.09
C ILE A 170 11.24 -13.89 -0.57
N LEU A 171 10.20 -14.07 -1.38
CA LEU A 171 9.44 -12.95 -1.95
C LEU A 171 8.76 -12.10 -0.86
N VAL A 172 8.25 -12.71 0.22
CA VAL A 172 7.72 -11.97 1.36
C VAL A 172 8.84 -11.33 2.19
N LEU A 173 9.96 -12.02 2.41
CA LEU A 173 11.06 -11.52 3.24
C LEU A 173 11.83 -10.37 2.59
N VAL A 174 11.95 -10.33 1.26
CA VAL A 174 12.57 -9.23 0.48
C VAL A 174 11.76 -7.94 0.58
N MET A 175 10.47 -8.01 0.89
CA MET A 175 9.64 -6.83 1.12
C MET A 175 10.16 -6.00 2.31
N LEU A 176 10.68 -6.64 3.35
CA LEU A 176 11.18 -5.96 4.55
C LEU A 176 12.41 -5.06 4.28
N PRO A 177 13.51 -5.50 3.65
CA PRO A 177 14.63 -4.64 3.33
C PRO A 177 14.26 -3.53 2.33
N LEU A 178 13.37 -3.78 1.36
CA LEU A 178 12.89 -2.72 0.46
C LEU A 178 12.09 -1.64 1.20
N TRP A 179 11.17 -2.08 2.07
CA TRP A 179 10.41 -1.19 2.93
C TRP A 179 11.35 -0.38 3.86
N ALA A 180 12.32 -1.05 4.48
CA ALA A 180 13.31 -0.40 5.34
C ALA A 180 14.21 0.57 4.56
N ALA A 181 14.59 0.26 3.32
CA ALA A 181 15.37 1.15 2.48
C ALA A 181 14.62 2.45 2.23
N VAL A 182 13.35 2.37 1.77
CA VAL A 182 12.50 3.56 1.57
C VAL A 182 12.32 4.33 2.88
N LEU A 183 12.13 3.64 4.01
CA LEU A 183 12.03 4.29 5.32
C LEU A 183 13.30 5.08 5.66
N ILE A 184 14.47 4.49 5.46
CA ILE A 184 15.76 5.14 5.70
C ILE A 184 15.91 6.36 4.78
N PHE A 185 15.54 6.23 3.50
CA PHE A 185 15.56 7.36 2.56
C PHE A 185 14.67 8.53 3.01
N ILE A 186 13.49 8.22 3.53
CA ILE A 186 12.56 9.22 4.09
C ILE A 186 13.09 9.81 5.40
N ALA A 187 13.76 9.01 6.24
CA ALA A 187 14.21 9.41 7.57
C ALA A 187 15.48 10.28 7.53
N LEU A 188 16.34 10.12 6.53
CA LEU A 188 17.56 10.91 6.40
C LEU A 188 17.22 12.41 6.33
N PRO A 189 17.94 13.27 7.07
CA PRO A 189 17.72 14.71 7.05
C PRO A 189 17.85 15.25 5.62
N SER A 190 16.92 16.11 5.24
CA SER A 190 16.69 16.56 3.88
C SER A 190 17.95 17.19 3.30
N GLN A 191 18.67 16.44 2.47
CA GLN A 191 19.47 17.05 1.43
C GLN A 191 18.48 17.44 0.31
N SER A 192 18.56 18.69 -0.14
CA SER A 192 17.54 19.36 -0.97
C SER A 192 17.26 18.70 -2.33
N TRP A 193 18.06 17.72 -2.74
CA TRP A 193 18.03 17.16 -4.09
C TRP A 193 17.13 15.92 -4.27
N ARG A 194 16.54 15.35 -3.21
CA ARG A 194 15.86 14.03 -3.27
C ARG A 194 14.35 14.08 -3.39
N PHE A 195 13.73 15.10 -2.80
CA PHE A 195 12.29 15.23 -2.74
C PHE A 195 11.87 16.54 -3.38
N GLN A 196 10.72 16.52 -4.03
CA GLN A 196 10.09 17.74 -4.51
C GLN A 196 9.55 18.56 -3.32
N GLN A 197 9.56 19.88 -3.44
CA GLN A 197 8.99 20.83 -2.45
C GLN A 197 9.61 20.72 -1.04
N VAL A 198 10.94 20.73 -0.93
CA VAL A 198 11.65 20.60 0.35
C VAL A 198 11.25 21.68 1.37
N ALA A 199 10.91 22.89 0.92
CA ALA A 199 10.39 23.94 1.79
C ALA A 199 9.12 23.53 2.57
N CYS A 200 8.32 22.58 2.05
CA CYS A 200 7.14 22.06 2.75
C CYS A 200 7.48 21.14 3.92
N ASP A 201 8.69 20.56 3.98
CA ASP A 201 9.06 19.62 5.03
C ASP A 201 9.13 20.27 6.42
N ALA A 202 9.32 21.59 6.51
CA ALA A 202 9.24 22.31 7.77
C ALA A 202 7.85 22.18 8.43
N ILE A 203 6.78 22.10 7.61
CA ILE A 203 5.42 21.84 8.08
C ILE A 203 5.31 20.42 8.63
N LEU A 204 6.05 19.47 8.04
CA LEU A 204 6.04 18.05 8.39
C LEU A 204 6.81 17.74 9.68
N GLN A 205 7.93 18.43 9.94
CA GLN A 205 8.81 18.16 11.09
C GLN A 205 8.10 18.28 12.45
N ASN A 206 7.18 19.23 12.59
CA ASN A 206 6.43 19.43 13.83
C ASN A 206 5.19 18.53 13.95
N ARG A 207 4.99 17.59 13.02
CA ARG A 207 3.73 16.85 12.89
C ARG A 207 3.90 15.36 13.20
N PRO A 208 2.83 14.71 13.70
CA PRO A 208 2.83 13.31 14.11
C PRO A 208 3.12 12.32 12.98
N ILE A 209 3.05 12.77 11.72
CA ILE A 209 3.33 11.94 10.54
C ILE A 209 4.78 11.46 10.47
N SER A 210 5.74 12.29 10.92
CA SER A 210 7.13 11.83 11.12
C SER A 210 7.22 10.74 12.18
N ARG A 211 6.24 10.72 13.10
CA ARG A 211 6.13 9.77 14.19
C ARG A 211 5.34 8.51 13.82
N PHE A 212 4.74 8.43 12.63
CA PHE A 212 3.92 7.31 12.15
C PHE A 212 4.57 5.95 12.45
N TYR A 213 5.87 5.83 12.16
CA TYR A 213 6.65 4.60 12.35
C TYR A 213 7.02 4.29 13.80
N TYR A 214 6.85 5.24 14.72
CA TYR A 214 7.12 5.08 16.15
C TYR A 214 5.92 4.50 16.93
N GLY A 215 4.82 4.15 16.22
CA GLY A 215 3.83 3.20 16.69
C GLY A 215 2.54 3.79 17.29
N PRO A 216 1.71 2.94 17.93
CA PRO A 216 0.33 3.24 18.29
C PRO A 216 0.15 4.37 19.31
N PHE A 217 1.21 4.71 20.04
CA PHE A 217 1.19 5.79 21.02
C PHE A 217 1.05 7.17 20.39
N THR A 218 1.35 7.32 19.10
CA THR A 218 1.23 8.61 18.39
C THR A 218 -0.21 9.09 18.25
N LEU A 219 -1.18 8.17 18.12
CA LEU A 219 -2.60 8.53 18.07
C LEU A 219 -3.14 9.06 19.41
N LEU A 220 -2.42 8.82 20.50
CA LEU A 220 -2.79 9.25 21.85
C LEU A 220 -2.17 10.60 22.21
N MET A 221 -1.02 10.95 21.62
CA MET A 221 -0.36 12.23 21.90
C MET A 221 -1.16 13.40 21.34
N GLY A 222 -1.42 14.41 22.18
CA GLY A 222 -2.05 15.67 21.77
C GLY A 222 -3.59 15.62 21.61
N ARG A 223 -4.24 14.52 22.01
CA ARG A 223 -5.71 14.43 22.04
C ARG A 223 -6.27 14.67 23.44
N GLY A 224 -7.47 15.23 23.50
CA GLY A 224 -8.19 15.38 24.76
C GLY A 224 -8.57 14.02 25.36
N VAL A 225 -8.69 13.95 26.69
CA VAL A 225 -8.96 12.72 27.44
C VAL A 225 -10.20 11.97 26.91
N GLY A 226 -11.27 12.68 26.56
CA GLY A 226 -12.48 12.06 25.98
C GLY A 226 -12.24 11.34 24.65
N GLN A 227 -11.40 11.90 23.76
CA GLN A 227 -11.04 11.25 22.50
C GLN A 227 -10.13 10.05 22.72
N ILE A 228 -9.20 10.15 23.69
CA ILE A 228 -8.35 9.03 24.09
C ILE A 228 -9.21 7.87 24.58
N ILE A 229 -10.17 8.13 25.47
CA ILE A 229 -11.09 7.09 25.98
C ILE A 229 -11.85 6.44 24.81
N LEU A 230 -12.38 7.22 23.87
CA LEU A 230 -13.11 6.68 22.73
C LEU A 230 -12.24 5.76 21.87
N ILE A 231 -10.99 6.16 21.59
CA ILE A 231 -10.03 5.38 20.78
C ILE A 231 -9.56 4.12 21.52
N VAL A 232 -9.31 4.22 22.83
CA VAL A 232 -8.78 3.11 23.65
C VAL A 232 -9.89 2.15 24.09
N SER A 233 -11.15 2.59 24.16
CA SER A 233 -12.27 1.78 24.63
C SER A 233 -12.40 0.42 23.93
N PRO A 234 -12.23 0.28 22.60
CA PRO A 234 -12.40 -1.00 21.96
C PRO A 234 -11.16 -1.89 22.20
N LEU A 235 -9.95 -1.31 22.34
CA LEU A 235 -8.75 -2.05 22.76
C LEU A 235 -8.90 -2.60 24.17
N PHE A 236 -9.48 -1.81 25.08
CA PHE A 236 -9.77 -2.24 26.44
C PHE A 236 -10.82 -3.37 26.46
N ALA A 237 -11.90 -3.26 25.67
CA ALA A 237 -12.87 -4.34 25.51
C ALA A 237 -12.24 -5.62 24.94
N LEU A 238 -11.34 -5.49 23.95
CA LEU A 238 -10.58 -6.63 23.41
C LEU A 238 -9.66 -7.24 24.47
N ALA A 239 -8.99 -6.43 25.29
CA ALA A 239 -8.15 -6.90 26.38
C ALA A 239 -8.95 -7.69 27.43
N ILE A 240 -10.14 -7.20 27.79
CA ILE A 240 -11.08 -7.93 28.66
C ILE A 240 -11.49 -9.26 28.02
N ALA A 241 -11.85 -9.26 26.73
CA ALA A 241 -12.22 -10.48 26.01
C ALA A 241 -11.07 -11.51 26.00
N TRP A 242 -9.83 -11.06 25.77
CA TRP A 242 -8.63 -11.89 25.89
C TRP A 242 -8.47 -12.45 27.31
N PHE A 243 -8.61 -11.62 28.34
CA PHE A 243 -8.47 -12.04 29.73
C PHE A 243 -9.49 -13.12 30.09
N ILE A 244 -10.75 -12.92 29.72
CA ILE A 244 -11.83 -13.90 29.92
C ILE A 244 -11.51 -15.19 29.16
N ALA A 245 -11.09 -15.13 27.91
CA ALA A 245 -10.76 -16.30 27.11
C ALA A 245 -9.58 -17.10 27.69
N ILE A 246 -8.52 -16.41 28.13
CA ILE A 246 -7.36 -17.01 28.81
C ILE A 246 -7.81 -17.67 30.12
N TYR A 247 -8.64 -16.99 30.91
CA TYR A 247 -9.16 -17.50 32.17
C TYR A 247 -9.98 -18.79 31.96
N LEU A 248 -10.88 -18.81 30.98
CA LEU A 248 -11.68 -19.98 30.63
C LEU A 248 -10.80 -21.15 30.14
N GLN A 249 -9.73 -20.87 29.40
CA GLN A 249 -8.81 -21.88 28.87
C GLN A 249 -7.65 -22.25 29.78
N ARG A 250 -7.66 -21.77 31.03
CA ARG A 250 -6.53 -21.96 31.95
C ARG A 250 -6.14 -23.43 32.15
N GLY A 251 -7.10 -24.35 32.17
CA GLY A 251 -6.85 -25.78 32.36
C GLY A 251 -6.04 -26.41 31.20
N GLN A 252 -6.25 -25.94 29.97
CA GLN A 252 -5.52 -26.43 28.80
C GLN A 252 -4.15 -25.76 28.66
N ILE A 253 -4.07 -24.46 28.98
CA ILE A 253 -2.86 -23.66 28.86
C ILE A 253 -1.82 -24.09 29.90
N TRP A 254 -2.20 -24.18 31.18
CA TRP A 254 -1.31 -24.48 32.31
C TRP A 254 -1.34 -25.97 32.68
N LYS A 255 -0.77 -26.82 31.83
CA LYS A 255 -0.43 -28.20 32.22
C LYS A 255 0.63 -28.15 33.33
N ARG A 256 0.41 -28.93 34.41
CA ARG A 256 1.16 -28.95 35.69
C ARG A 256 2.70 -28.98 35.62
N SER A 257 3.29 -29.28 34.46
CA SER A 257 4.72 -29.55 34.30
C SER A 257 5.56 -28.34 33.86
N ASN A 258 5.00 -27.24 33.34
CA ASN A 258 5.79 -26.10 32.84
C ASN A 258 5.66 -24.84 33.69
N LYS A 259 6.77 -24.35 34.23
CA LYS A 259 6.85 -23.10 35.04
C LYS A 259 6.86 -21.81 34.21
N LYS A 260 7.19 -21.86 32.90
CA LYS A 260 7.26 -20.66 32.03
C LYS A 260 5.93 -20.39 31.35
N PHE A 261 5.54 -19.10 31.25
CA PHE A 261 4.32 -18.67 30.56
C PHE A 261 4.41 -19.03 29.07
N PRO A 262 3.58 -19.95 28.55
CA PRO A 262 3.74 -20.47 27.20
C PRO A 262 2.98 -19.59 26.19
N TYR A 263 3.50 -18.40 25.87
CA TYR A 263 2.85 -17.45 24.92
C TYR A 263 2.33 -18.11 23.63
N PRO A 264 3.11 -18.98 22.92
CA PRO A 264 2.63 -19.61 21.69
C PRO A 264 1.50 -20.64 21.92
N ARG A 265 1.38 -21.16 23.14
CA ARG A 265 0.29 -22.07 23.53
C ARG A 265 -0.95 -21.28 23.91
N VAL A 266 -0.80 -20.19 24.67
CA VAL A 266 -1.90 -19.27 24.98
C VAL A 266 -2.54 -18.77 23.69
N TRP A 267 -1.71 -18.28 22.77
CA TRP A 267 -2.17 -17.82 21.46
C TRP A 267 -2.96 -18.90 20.73
N ARG A 268 -2.37 -20.09 20.50
CA ARG A 268 -3.07 -21.21 19.81
C ARG A 268 -4.37 -21.60 20.50
N CYS A 269 -4.35 -21.86 21.81
CA CYS A 269 -5.54 -22.26 22.55
C CYS A 269 -6.67 -21.21 22.50
N VAL A 270 -6.35 -19.92 22.60
CA VAL A 270 -7.36 -18.87 22.56
C VAL A 270 -7.82 -18.61 21.13
N VAL A 271 -6.91 -18.45 20.18
CA VAL A 271 -7.23 -18.12 18.79
C VAL A 271 -7.97 -19.25 18.09
N ASP A 272 -7.56 -20.50 18.27
CA ASP A 272 -8.19 -21.65 17.62
C ASP A 272 -9.62 -21.90 18.15
N GLN A 273 -9.88 -21.53 19.41
CA GLN A 273 -11.21 -21.72 20.03
C GLN A 273 -12.12 -20.50 19.94
N TYR A 274 -11.55 -19.29 19.93
CA TYR A 274 -12.27 -18.02 19.87
C TYR A 274 -11.89 -17.26 18.60
N PRO A 275 -12.42 -17.68 17.44
CA PRO A 275 -12.07 -17.07 16.15
C PRO A 275 -12.45 -15.58 16.09
N PHE A 276 -13.40 -15.12 16.90
CA PHE A 276 -13.75 -13.70 16.99
C PHE A 276 -12.61 -12.88 17.59
N ILE A 277 -11.96 -13.40 18.64
CA ILE A 277 -10.80 -12.75 19.24
C ILE A 277 -9.66 -12.68 18.22
N GLN A 278 -9.46 -13.74 17.42
CA GLN A 278 -8.52 -13.73 16.31
C GLN A 278 -8.87 -12.65 15.28
N PHE A 279 -10.10 -12.63 14.80
CA PHE A 279 -10.58 -11.64 13.82
C PHE A 279 -10.32 -10.22 14.29
N CYS A 280 -10.72 -9.90 15.51
CA CYS A 280 -10.53 -8.58 16.08
C CYS A 280 -9.04 -8.26 16.22
N THR A 281 -8.26 -9.15 16.81
CA THR A 281 -6.85 -8.89 17.15
C THR A 281 -5.96 -8.80 15.90
N VAL A 282 -6.22 -9.63 14.88
CA VAL A 282 -5.34 -9.77 13.71
C VAL A 282 -5.80 -8.89 12.55
N ILE A 283 -7.11 -8.76 12.32
CA ILE A 283 -7.65 -8.01 11.18
C ILE A 283 -8.17 -6.65 11.65
N LEU A 284 -9.26 -6.65 12.42
CA LEU A 284 -10.06 -5.44 12.61
C LEU A 284 -9.28 -4.31 13.27
N PHE A 285 -8.65 -4.58 14.42
CA PHE A 285 -7.95 -3.54 15.18
C PHE A 285 -6.72 -3.00 14.44
N PRO A 286 -5.79 -3.85 13.96
CA PRO A 286 -4.67 -3.37 13.17
C PRO A 286 -5.10 -2.59 11.92
N SER A 287 -6.13 -3.06 11.20
CA SER A 287 -6.63 -2.37 9.99
C SER A 287 -7.29 -1.05 10.31
N VAL A 288 -8.14 -0.96 11.34
CA VAL A 288 -8.75 0.32 11.75
C VAL A 288 -7.68 1.30 12.20
N TYR A 289 -6.72 0.86 13.03
CA TYR A 289 -5.59 1.70 13.44
C TYR A 289 -4.83 2.23 12.23
N TRP A 290 -4.46 1.34 11.31
CA TRP A 290 -3.72 1.68 10.10
C TRP A 290 -4.49 2.66 9.19
N ILE A 291 -5.77 2.41 8.92
CA ILE A 291 -6.64 3.29 8.12
C ILE A 291 -6.76 4.66 8.78
N VAL A 292 -7.08 4.71 10.08
CA VAL A 292 -7.24 5.99 10.81
C VAL A 292 -5.95 6.79 10.79
N THR A 293 -4.80 6.13 10.89
CA THR A 293 -3.50 6.81 10.85
C THR A 293 -3.24 7.38 9.46
N LEU A 294 -3.42 6.59 8.40
CA LEU A 294 -3.28 7.07 7.02
C LEU A 294 -4.31 8.17 6.67
N GLU A 295 -5.53 8.11 7.21
CA GLU A 295 -6.55 9.15 6.99
C GLU A 295 -6.29 10.42 7.80
N ALA A 296 -5.66 10.31 8.97
CA ALA A 296 -5.23 11.49 9.71
C ALA A 296 -4.17 12.26 8.93
N ASP A 297 -3.27 11.53 8.27
CA ASP A 297 -2.24 12.09 7.42
C ASP A 297 -2.83 12.68 6.13
N SER A 298 -3.83 12.03 5.53
CA SER A 298 -4.36 12.43 4.20
C SER A 298 -5.01 13.81 4.16
N ARG A 299 -5.48 14.28 5.32
CA ARG A 299 -6.08 15.61 5.47
C ARG A 299 -5.10 16.74 5.09
N PHE A 300 -3.80 16.47 5.05
CA PHE A 300 -2.78 17.46 4.68
C PHE A 300 -2.60 17.65 3.18
N SER A 301 -2.84 16.62 2.36
CA SER A 301 -2.60 16.71 0.92
C SER A 301 -3.74 17.36 0.13
N ARG A 302 -4.86 17.75 0.78
CA ARG A 302 -6.06 18.34 0.15
C ARG A 302 -6.44 17.65 -1.16
N GLU A 303 -6.32 16.33 -1.18
CA GLU A 303 -6.53 15.52 -2.37
C GLU A 303 -8.01 15.48 -2.72
N TYR A 304 -8.31 15.65 -4.00
CA TYR A 304 -9.65 15.52 -4.54
C TYR A 304 -9.71 14.34 -5.49
N PHE A 305 -10.90 13.75 -5.62
CA PHE A 305 -11.12 12.70 -6.61
C PHE A 305 -11.01 13.29 -8.02
N THR A 306 -10.15 12.70 -8.84
CA THR A 306 -9.97 13.04 -10.25
C THR A 306 -9.83 11.73 -10.99
N PRO A 307 -10.69 11.38 -11.96
CA PRO A 307 -10.64 10.09 -12.62
C PRO A 307 -9.38 9.95 -13.50
N THR A 308 -8.22 9.77 -12.88
CA THR A 308 -6.96 9.43 -13.53
C THR A 308 -6.94 7.93 -13.78
N TYR A 309 -6.11 7.52 -14.74
CA TYR A 309 -5.90 6.10 -15.03
C TYR A 309 -5.49 5.31 -13.78
N GLY A 310 -4.61 5.86 -12.95
CA GLY A 310 -4.18 5.24 -11.69
C GLY A 310 -5.33 5.02 -10.69
N GLN A 311 -6.22 6.00 -10.54
CA GLN A 311 -7.39 5.88 -9.65
C GLN A 311 -8.37 4.81 -10.13
N LEU A 312 -8.67 4.77 -11.42
CA LEU A 312 -9.55 3.75 -11.99
C LEU A 312 -8.95 2.35 -11.84
N LEU A 313 -7.65 2.20 -12.15
CA LEU A 313 -6.94 0.93 -11.99
C LEU A 313 -6.95 0.45 -10.54
N ALA A 314 -6.73 1.34 -9.57
CA ALA A 314 -6.79 0.98 -8.15
C ALA A 314 -8.20 0.49 -7.75
N ILE A 315 -9.26 1.17 -8.21
CA ILE A 315 -10.65 0.73 -7.96
C ILE A 315 -10.88 -0.66 -8.54
N PHE A 316 -10.52 -0.89 -9.81
CA PHE A 316 -10.68 -2.20 -10.45
C PHE A 316 -9.84 -3.29 -9.79
N ALA A 317 -8.65 -2.98 -9.30
CA ALA A 317 -7.81 -3.93 -8.55
C ALA A 317 -8.44 -4.37 -7.22
N ALA A 318 -9.27 -3.52 -6.59
CA ALA A 318 -9.98 -3.85 -5.37
C ALA A 318 -11.25 -4.69 -5.59
N VAL A 319 -11.84 -4.67 -6.80
CA VAL A 319 -13.10 -5.37 -7.10
C VAL A 319 -12.98 -6.90 -6.93
N PRO A 320 -11.96 -7.61 -7.47
CA PRO A 320 -11.82 -9.05 -7.26
C PRO A 320 -11.75 -9.43 -5.79
N ALA A 321 -10.98 -8.69 -4.99
CA ALA A 321 -10.83 -8.92 -3.55
C ALA A 321 -12.18 -8.78 -2.82
N LEU A 322 -12.95 -7.76 -3.17
CA LEU A 322 -14.30 -7.54 -2.65
C LEU A 322 -15.26 -8.65 -3.02
N VAL A 323 -15.28 -9.06 -4.30
CA VAL A 323 -16.18 -10.11 -4.79
C VAL A 323 -15.85 -11.44 -4.12
N GLN A 324 -14.58 -11.84 -4.08
CA GLN A 324 -14.15 -13.06 -3.39
C GLN A 324 -14.52 -13.03 -1.90
N THR A 325 -14.35 -11.89 -1.23
CA THR A 325 -14.74 -11.73 0.18
C THR A 325 -16.26 -11.75 0.37
N ALA A 326 -17.02 -11.16 -0.55
CA ALA A 326 -18.49 -11.17 -0.51
C ALA A 326 -19.05 -12.59 -0.72
N LEU A 327 -18.40 -13.42 -1.55
CA LEU A 327 -18.75 -14.83 -1.71
C LEU A 327 -18.52 -15.65 -0.43
N LEU A 328 -17.64 -15.19 0.48
CA LEU A 328 -17.48 -15.76 1.82
C LEU A 328 -18.57 -15.32 2.81
N ALA A 329 -19.39 -14.32 2.49
CA ALA A 329 -20.38 -13.77 3.42
C ALA A 329 -21.35 -14.82 4.01
N PRO A 330 -21.89 -15.80 3.23
CA PRO A 330 -22.74 -16.84 3.81
C PRO A 330 -22.02 -17.69 4.85
N ARG A 331 -20.73 -17.98 4.63
CA ARG A 331 -19.87 -18.70 5.60
C ARG A 331 -19.63 -17.83 6.83
N PHE A 332 -19.40 -16.53 6.64
CA PHE A 332 -19.20 -15.58 7.73
C PHE A 332 -20.46 -15.41 8.59
N VAL A 333 -21.64 -15.35 8.00
CA VAL A 333 -22.92 -15.31 8.74
C VAL A 333 -23.13 -16.59 9.53
N LYS A 334 -22.85 -17.76 8.95
CA LYS A 334 -22.91 -19.04 9.67
C LYS A 334 -21.92 -19.07 10.84
N TRP A 335 -20.71 -18.55 10.62
CA TRP A 335 -19.68 -18.43 11.64
C TRP A 335 -20.06 -17.45 12.77
N LEU A 336 -20.61 -16.28 12.43
CA LEU A 336 -21.14 -15.31 13.39
C LEU A 336 -22.25 -15.92 14.24
N ASN A 337 -23.18 -16.64 13.61
CA ASN A 337 -24.25 -17.37 14.30
C ASN A 337 -23.73 -18.50 15.20
N ASP A 338 -22.52 -18.99 14.95
CA ASP A 338 -21.86 -20.02 15.74
C ASP A 338 -21.09 -19.46 16.95
N LEU A 339 -20.95 -18.13 17.08
CA LEU A 339 -20.31 -17.50 18.23
C LEU A 339 -21.10 -17.78 19.51
N THR A 340 -20.39 -18.12 20.58
CA THR A 340 -20.97 -18.52 21.87
C THR A 340 -21.91 -17.47 22.47
N TRP A 341 -21.56 -16.19 22.36
CA TRP A 341 -22.42 -15.10 22.84
C TRP A 341 -23.66 -14.94 21.95
N VAL A 342 -23.55 -15.11 20.63
CA VAL A 342 -24.71 -15.10 19.73
C VAL A 342 -25.63 -16.26 20.07
N ARG A 343 -25.09 -17.45 20.34
CA ARG A 343 -25.89 -18.61 20.79
C ARG A 343 -26.57 -18.36 22.14
N LEU A 344 -25.86 -17.71 23.07
CA LEU A 344 -26.39 -17.32 24.37
C LEU A 344 -27.58 -16.34 24.21
N ILE A 345 -27.41 -15.30 23.38
CA ILE A 345 -28.45 -14.29 23.12
C ILE A 345 -29.62 -14.88 22.32
N THR A 346 -29.33 -15.70 21.30
CA THR A 346 -30.36 -16.32 20.44
C THR A 346 -31.04 -17.53 21.08
N MET A 347 -30.67 -17.90 22.31
CA MET A 347 -31.23 -19.05 23.04
C MET A 347 -31.19 -20.36 22.24
N ARG A 348 -30.30 -20.47 21.25
CA ARG A 348 -30.18 -21.71 20.46
C ARG A 348 -29.51 -22.75 21.35
N ARG A 349 -30.26 -23.80 21.69
CA ARG A 349 -29.72 -24.95 22.43
C ARG A 349 -28.45 -25.42 21.72
N PRO A 350 -27.37 -25.71 22.48
CA PRO A 350 -26.16 -26.24 21.89
C PRO A 350 -26.55 -27.53 21.17
N VAL A 351 -26.50 -27.51 19.83
CA VAL A 351 -26.53 -28.74 19.06
C VAL A 351 -25.32 -29.52 19.57
N THR A 352 -25.58 -30.59 20.31
CA THR A 352 -24.56 -31.50 20.83
C THR A 352 -23.70 -31.94 19.66
N ARG A 353 -22.58 -31.23 19.47
CA ARG A 353 -21.61 -31.52 18.42
C ARG A 353 -21.01 -32.87 18.81
N MET A 354 -21.42 -33.92 18.10
CA MET A 354 -20.53 -35.06 17.92
C MET A 354 -19.18 -34.51 17.43
N PRO A 355 -18.05 -35.02 17.95
CA PRO A 355 -16.71 -34.60 17.55
C PRO A 355 -16.51 -34.93 16.06
N ARG A 356 -16.96 -34.04 15.19
CA ARG A 356 -16.57 -34.05 13.79
C ARG A 356 -15.12 -33.61 13.76
N HIS A 357 -14.24 -34.56 13.49
CA HIS A 357 -13.12 -34.28 12.59
C HIS A 357 -13.72 -33.60 11.35
N MET A 358 -13.70 -32.27 11.32
CA MET A 358 -13.92 -31.53 10.09
C MET A 358 -12.70 -31.81 9.23
N SER A 359 -12.72 -32.94 8.52
CA SER A 359 -11.98 -33.01 7.27
C SER A 359 -12.56 -31.91 6.39
N MET A 360 -11.77 -30.87 6.12
CA MET A 360 -12.13 -29.83 5.17
C MET A 360 -12.10 -30.32 3.71
N SER A 361 -11.85 -31.62 3.47
CA SER A 361 -11.63 -32.19 2.13
C SER A 361 -12.90 -32.51 1.32
N SER A 362 -14.07 -31.95 1.63
CA SER A 362 -15.34 -32.35 0.98
C SER A 362 -16.00 -31.21 0.17
N VAL A 363 -15.20 -30.31 -0.41
CA VAL A 363 -15.70 -29.18 -1.22
C VAL A 363 -15.53 -29.39 -2.74
N ASP A 364 -14.99 -30.54 -3.18
CA ASP A 364 -14.89 -30.87 -4.62
C ASP A 364 -16.24 -31.08 -5.32
N SER A 365 -17.37 -31.05 -4.60
CA SER A 365 -18.70 -31.25 -5.18
C SER A 365 -19.38 -29.99 -5.72
N MET A 366 -18.82 -28.78 -5.52
CA MET A 366 -19.38 -27.56 -6.12
C MET A 366 -18.65 -27.12 -7.40
N HIS A 367 -17.40 -27.51 -7.61
CA HIS A 367 -16.70 -27.25 -8.87
C HIS A 367 -17.25 -28.10 -10.03
N THR A 368 -17.76 -29.29 -9.73
CA THR A 368 -18.39 -30.20 -10.71
C THR A 368 -19.75 -29.72 -11.25
N LEU A 369 -20.39 -28.72 -10.62
CA LEU A 369 -21.66 -28.16 -11.09
C LEU A 369 -21.49 -27.08 -12.17
N PHE A 370 -20.30 -26.47 -12.28
CA PHE A 370 -19.99 -25.53 -13.36
C PHE A 370 -19.27 -26.20 -14.54
N GLU A 371 -18.69 -27.39 -14.33
CA GLU A 371 -18.00 -28.16 -15.36
C GLU A 371 -18.94 -29.14 -16.11
N SER A 372 -20.20 -29.29 -15.68
CA SER A 372 -21.20 -30.16 -16.31
C SER A 372 -22.07 -29.46 -17.37
N MET A 373 -21.58 -28.42 -18.05
CA MET A 373 -22.14 -28.06 -19.37
C MET A 373 -21.60 -29.07 -20.40
N PRO A 374 -22.46 -29.86 -21.06
CA PRO A 374 -22.00 -30.85 -22.02
C PRO A 374 -21.50 -30.13 -23.27
N LEU A 375 -20.18 -29.96 -23.37
CA LEU A 375 -19.52 -29.83 -24.67
C LEU A 375 -19.79 -31.11 -25.44
N ARG A 376 -20.63 -30.97 -26.46
CA ARG A 376 -21.03 -31.99 -27.42
C ARG A 376 -19.78 -32.48 -28.15
N HIS A 377 -19.12 -33.50 -27.61
CA HIS A 377 -18.05 -34.20 -28.31
C HIS A 377 -18.66 -35.01 -29.46
N GLU A 378 -18.44 -34.49 -30.66
CA GLU A 378 -18.62 -35.18 -31.92
C GLU A 378 -17.65 -36.39 -31.95
N LYS A 379 -18.23 -37.59 -31.99
CA LYS A 379 -17.51 -38.87 -32.07
C LYS A 379 -16.82 -38.98 -33.43
N TYR A 380 -15.50 -38.88 -33.47
CA TYR A 380 -14.71 -39.56 -34.50
C TYR A 380 -14.34 -40.96 -34.00
N ALA A 381 -14.88 -41.96 -34.71
CA ALA A 381 -14.57 -43.36 -34.52
C ALA A 381 -13.16 -43.66 -35.03
N SER A 382 -12.33 -44.25 -34.18
CA SER A 382 -11.05 -44.86 -34.56
C SER A 382 -11.22 -46.38 -34.59
N GLU A 383 -11.22 -46.95 -35.80
CA GLU A 383 -11.03 -48.38 -36.04
C GLU A 383 -9.59 -48.82 -35.68
N PRO A 384 -9.39 -50.04 -35.16
CA PRO A 384 -8.07 -50.62 -34.99
C PRO A 384 -7.63 -51.34 -36.28
N VAL A 385 -6.63 -50.80 -36.97
CA VAL A 385 -5.94 -51.48 -38.08
C VAL A 385 -4.71 -52.22 -37.54
N SER A 386 -4.72 -53.52 -37.76
CA SER A 386 -3.67 -54.50 -37.48
C SER A 386 -2.35 -54.20 -38.20
N LEU A 387 -1.24 -54.26 -37.47
CA LEU A 387 0.13 -54.24 -38.01
C LEU A 387 0.42 -55.54 -38.79
N SER A 388 0.76 -55.39 -40.06
CA SER A 388 1.45 -56.40 -40.87
C SER A 388 2.62 -55.75 -41.60
N SER A 389 3.74 -56.48 -41.61
CA SER A 389 5.02 -56.23 -42.28
C SER A 389 4.89 -55.88 -43.76
N ALA A 390 5.66 -54.89 -44.25
CA ALA A 390 6.55 -55.05 -45.42
C ALA A 390 7.33 -53.75 -45.77
N ALA A 391 8.59 -53.98 -46.08
CA ALA A 391 9.60 -53.24 -46.84
C ALA A 391 9.23 -51.96 -47.64
N GLY A 392 10.16 -51.00 -47.57
CA GLY A 392 10.79 -50.37 -48.75
C GLY A 392 10.04 -49.21 -49.43
N GLY A 393 10.59 -48.00 -49.37
CA GLY A 393 10.14 -46.92 -50.26
C GLY A 393 10.59 -45.51 -49.86
N THR A 394 11.72 -45.09 -50.43
CA THR A 394 12.04 -43.77 -50.97
C THR A 394 11.42 -42.50 -50.33
N TYR A 395 12.28 -41.72 -49.67
CA TYR A 395 12.03 -40.34 -49.27
C TYR A 395 11.71 -39.44 -50.48
N THR A 396 10.56 -38.77 -50.45
CA THR A 396 10.32 -37.53 -51.19
C THR A 396 9.77 -36.49 -50.21
N SER A 397 10.51 -35.39 -50.10
CA SER A 397 10.23 -34.24 -49.24
C SER A 397 9.02 -33.43 -49.75
N PRO A 398 8.08 -33.01 -48.89
CA PRO A 398 7.11 -32.00 -49.26
C PRO A 398 7.69 -30.57 -49.10
N PRO A 399 7.22 -29.60 -49.90
CA PRO A 399 7.71 -28.22 -49.87
C PRO A 399 7.22 -27.44 -48.64
N PRO A 400 7.92 -26.35 -48.26
CA PRO A 400 7.57 -25.58 -47.08
C PRO A 400 6.28 -24.77 -47.31
N VAL A 401 5.34 -24.90 -46.39
CA VAL A 401 4.14 -24.06 -46.30
C VAL A 401 4.52 -22.76 -45.60
N THR A 402 4.46 -21.67 -46.36
CA THR A 402 4.67 -20.30 -45.88
C THR A 402 3.44 -19.85 -45.09
N VAL A 403 3.60 -19.64 -43.78
CA VAL A 403 2.59 -19.00 -42.92
C VAL A 403 2.82 -17.48 -42.96
N PRO A 404 1.80 -16.64 -43.23
CA PRO A 404 1.97 -15.20 -43.20
C PRO A 404 2.04 -14.71 -41.76
N ILE A 405 3.21 -14.20 -41.38
CA ILE A 405 3.41 -13.43 -40.15
C ILE A 405 2.62 -12.13 -40.28
N SER A 406 1.56 -12.00 -39.49
CA SER A 406 0.86 -10.74 -39.30
C SER A 406 1.78 -9.78 -38.56
N ARG A 407 2.15 -8.69 -39.26
CA ARG A 407 2.92 -7.56 -38.74
C ARG A 407 2.21 -6.95 -37.52
N GLU A 408 2.82 -7.09 -36.35
CA GLU A 408 2.56 -6.20 -35.23
C GLU A 408 3.00 -4.78 -35.59
N SER A 409 2.13 -3.86 -35.24
CA SER A 409 2.24 -2.42 -35.44
C SER A 409 3.35 -1.86 -34.56
N VAL A 410 4.45 -1.46 -35.20
CA VAL A 410 5.52 -0.66 -34.63
C VAL A 410 4.93 0.71 -34.25
N LEU A 411 4.89 1.00 -32.95
CA LEU A 411 4.73 2.36 -32.42
C LEU A 411 5.93 3.23 -32.86
N PRO A 412 5.71 4.47 -33.31
CA PRO A 412 6.81 5.31 -33.77
C PRO A 412 7.65 5.81 -32.59
N ALA A 413 8.95 5.57 -32.69
CA ALA A 413 9.97 6.27 -31.92
C ALA A 413 9.90 7.76 -32.24
N SER A 414 9.60 8.58 -31.23
CA SER A 414 9.70 10.04 -31.34
C SER A 414 11.16 10.45 -31.41
N LEU A 415 11.48 11.16 -32.48
CA LEU A 415 12.75 11.83 -32.76
C LEU A 415 13.16 12.77 -31.61
N THR A 416 14.34 12.53 -31.04
CA THR A 416 15.14 13.54 -30.34
C THR A 416 16.07 14.22 -31.34
N PRO A 417 16.09 15.56 -31.46
CA PRO A 417 17.23 16.25 -32.04
C PRO A 417 18.31 16.46 -30.99
N ALA A 418 19.53 16.08 -31.35
CA ALA A 418 20.75 16.41 -30.64
C ALA A 418 21.02 17.92 -30.71
N VAL A 419 21.20 18.57 -29.56
CA VAL A 419 21.98 19.80 -29.42
C VAL A 419 22.82 19.67 -28.16
N THR A 420 24.11 19.43 -28.34
CA THR A 420 25.17 19.55 -27.34
C THR A 420 25.55 21.02 -27.19
N PRO A 421 25.61 21.57 -25.97
CA PRO A 421 26.52 22.65 -25.65
C PRO A 421 27.66 22.17 -24.76
N GLY A 422 28.85 22.68 -25.06
CA GLY A 422 30.13 22.28 -24.51
C GLY A 422 30.25 22.39 -22.99
N VAL A 423 31.06 21.47 -22.48
CA VAL A 423 31.60 21.43 -21.12
C VAL A 423 32.69 22.51 -20.97
N PRO A 424 32.60 23.44 -20.01
CA PRO A 424 33.77 24.12 -19.48
C PRO A 424 34.36 23.34 -18.29
N PRO A 425 35.67 23.48 -18.03
CA PRO A 425 36.39 22.61 -17.12
C PRO A 425 36.05 22.88 -15.65
N ALA A 426 36.18 21.83 -14.86
CA ALA A 426 36.03 21.82 -13.41
C ALA A 426 37.22 22.52 -12.74
N ASP A 427 36.96 23.65 -12.08
CA ASP A 427 37.83 24.17 -11.04
C ASP A 427 37.20 23.91 -9.67
N SER A 428 37.90 23.07 -8.92
CA SER A 428 37.68 22.74 -7.52
C SER A 428 38.09 23.90 -6.62
N HIS A 429 37.18 24.38 -5.78
CA HIS A 429 37.40 24.70 -4.36
C HIS A 429 36.12 25.29 -3.75
N TYR A 430 35.42 24.51 -2.93
CA TYR A 430 34.45 25.06 -1.98
C TYR A 430 34.69 24.47 -0.60
N SER A 431 35.32 25.26 0.27
CA SER A 431 35.32 25.06 1.72
C SER A 431 34.00 25.58 2.30
N PRO A 432 33.30 24.84 3.17
CA PRO A 432 32.15 25.39 3.87
C PRO A 432 32.63 26.30 5.01
N LYS A 433 32.39 27.62 4.89
CA LYS A 433 32.44 28.53 6.04
C LYS A 433 31.23 28.25 6.93
N LEU A 434 31.51 27.75 8.14
CA LEU A 434 30.54 27.78 9.25
C LEU A 434 30.18 29.24 9.54
N TYR A 435 28.92 29.60 9.32
CA TYR A 435 28.36 30.80 9.95
C TYR A 435 27.78 30.40 11.31
N SER A 436 28.50 30.79 12.36
CA SER A 436 27.99 30.92 13.72
C SER A 436 26.94 32.03 13.74
N VAL A 437 25.66 31.66 13.87
CA VAL A 437 24.59 32.60 14.17
C VAL A 437 24.65 32.89 15.66
N GLN A 438 25.21 34.05 15.99
CA GLN A 438 25.22 34.60 17.33
C GLN A 438 23.82 35.17 17.59
N GLY A 439 23.06 34.50 18.45
CA GLY A 439 21.73 34.91 18.86
C GLY A 439 21.81 36.22 19.64
N GLN A 440 21.22 37.27 19.07
CA GLN A 440 20.98 38.52 19.77
C GLN A 440 19.54 38.47 20.28
N HIS A 441 19.44 38.38 21.61
CA HIS A 441 18.21 38.55 22.38
C HIS A 441 17.63 39.94 22.07
N SER A 442 16.36 40.01 21.70
CA SER A 442 15.58 41.24 21.72
C SER A 442 14.21 40.91 22.25
N ASP A 443 13.93 41.50 23.41
CA ASP A 443 12.66 41.46 24.12
C ASP A 443 11.58 42.29 23.40
N GLU A 444 10.33 41.96 23.73
CA GLU A 444 9.12 42.81 23.67
C GLU A 444 8.64 43.37 22.31
N GLU A 445 7.50 42.86 21.84
CA GLU A 445 6.21 43.55 22.01
C GLU A 445 5.04 42.66 21.54
N LEU A 446 4.07 42.46 22.43
CA LEU A 446 2.90 41.61 22.24
C LEU A 446 1.79 42.40 21.50
N GLY A 447 1.84 42.44 20.17
CA GLY A 447 0.77 42.99 19.34
C GLY A 447 -0.34 41.97 19.08
N HIS A 448 -1.44 42.04 19.82
CA HIS A 448 -2.67 41.28 19.52
C HIS A 448 -3.32 41.79 18.22
N VAL A 449 -3.20 41.02 17.14
CA VAL A 449 -3.94 41.26 15.89
C VAL A 449 -5.27 40.49 15.93
N TYR A 450 -6.37 41.26 15.99
CA TYR A 450 -7.74 40.78 15.80
C TYR A 450 -7.95 40.34 14.35
N VAL A 451 -8.36 39.09 14.12
CA VAL A 451 -8.84 38.61 12.82
C VAL A 451 -10.37 38.59 12.86
N PRO A 452 -11.07 39.34 11.99
CA PRO A 452 -12.53 39.25 11.89
C PRO A 452 -12.91 37.93 11.21
N LYS A 453 -13.87 37.21 11.79
CA LYS A 453 -14.55 36.09 11.15
C LYS A 453 -15.39 36.61 9.98
N GLN A 454 -15.18 36.05 8.79
CA GLN A 454 -16.19 35.99 7.73
C GLN A 454 -16.82 34.60 7.74
#